data_AF-A0A2H2ZVZ3-F1
#
_entry.id   AF-A0A2H2ZVZ3-F1
#
_cell.length_a   1.000
_cell.length_b   1.000
_cell.length_c   1.000
_cell.angle_alpha   90.00
_cell.angle_beta   90.00
_cell.angle_gamma   90.00
#
_symmetry.space_group_name_H-M   'P 1'
#
loop_
_entity.id
_entity.type
_entity.pdbx_description
1 polymer ?
#
loop_
_entity_poly.entity_id
_entity_poly.type
_entity_poly.pdbx_seq_one_letter_code
_entity_poly.pdbx_strand_id
1 'polypeptide(L)'
;MRFDDSNTFLRSIGRVRKNCMALLRLLGGKADVLRGFTKRCNENYQVTPHMDIGMYLGDIQDHVVTMATNLGHFEKILSRAHSNYLATLSINSISQGTDMNRVLSKITMLGSILVPLNLVSGVFGMNVHVPFETVGNLGPFFGIIGFMAVLCILLITVARWKRWI
;
A
#
# COMPACT_ATOMS: atom_id res chain seq x y z
N MET A 1 -10.33 1.30 -5.87
CA MET A 1 -9.22 1.09 -6.84
C MET A 1 -8.53 -0.21 -6.46
N ARG A 2 -8.51 -1.21 -7.36
CA ARG A 2 -8.20 -2.61 -7.02
C ARG A 2 -6.68 -2.78 -6.82
N PHE A 3 -6.26 -3.60 -5.87
CA PHE A 3 -4.84 -3.83 -5.54
C PHE A 3 -3.99 -4.30 -6.75
N ASP A 4 -4.63 -4.92 -7.74
CA ASP A 4 -4.02 -5.28 -9.03
C ASP A 4 -3.63 -4.05 -9.88
N ASP A 5 -4.48 -3.03 -9.95
CA ASP A 5 -4.17 -1.78 -10.66
C ASP A 5 -2.98 -1.07 -10.03
N SER A 6 -2.87 -1.14 -8.70
CA SER A 6 -1.74 -0.60 -7.96
C SER A 6 -0.41 -1.23 -8.39
N ASN A 7 -0.36 -2.55 -8.54
CA ASN A 7 0.85 -3.29 -8.91
C ASN A 7 1.26 -3.08 -10.37
N THR A 8 0.31 -3.02 -11.30
CA THR A 8 0.58 -2.72 -12.72
C THR A 8 1.06 -1.28 -12.88
N PHE A 9 0.48 -0.34 -12.14
CA PHE A 9 0.90 1.06 -12.13
C PHE A 9 2.32 1.23 -11.56
N LEU A 10 2.65 0.55 -10.45
CA LEU A 10 4.01 0.51 -9.90
C LEU A 10 5.04 0.00 -10.90
N ARG A 11 4.70 -1.08 -11.64
CA ARG A 11 5.58 -1.61 -12.68
C ARG A 11 5.77 -0.62 -13.84
N SER A 12 4.72 0.11 -14.22
CA SER A 12 4.81 1.13 -15.27
C SER A 12 5.74 2.27 -14.84
N ILE A 13 5.61 2.74 -13.60
CA ILE A 13 6.39 3.86 -13.06
C ILE A 13 7.87 3.47 -12.92
N GLY A 14 8.15 2.23 -12.50
CA GLY A 14 9.51 1.69 -12.46
C GLY A 14 10.15 1.60 -13.85
N ARG A 15 9.37 1.24 -14.88
CA ARG A 15 9.82 1.21 -16.28
C ARG A 15 10.14 2.61 -16.81
N VAL A 16 9.28 3.59 -16.54
CA VAL A 16 9.51 4.99 -16.93
C VAL A 16 10.75 5.56 -16.26
N ARG A 17 10.95 5.29 -14.96
CA ARG A 17 12.16 5.72 -14.24
C ARG A 17 13.43 5.09 -14.79
N LYS A 18 13.39 3.79 -15.11
CA LYS A 18 14.52 3.08 -15.75
C LYS A 18 14.88 3.70 -17.11
N ASN A 19 13.87 4.01 -17.93
CA ASN A 19 14.07 4.64 -19.23
C ASN A 19 14.61 6.08 -19.09
N CYS A 20 14.10 6.84 -18.12
CA CYS A 20 14.57 8.21 -17.86
C CYS A 20 16.03 8.21 -17.37
N MET A 21 16.42 7.32 -16.46
CA MET A 21 17.82 7.14 -16.04
C MET A 21 18.72 6.68 -17.20
N ALA A 22 18.24 5.80 -18.07
CA ALA A 22 19.00 5.37 -19.25
C ALA A 22 19.25 6.54 -20.21
N LEU A 23 18.22 7.34 -20.49
CA LEU A 23 18.34 8.56 -21.30
C LEU A 23 19.29 9.57 -20.67
N LEU A 24 19.18 9.81 -19.37
CA LEU A 24 20.02 10.76 -18.65
C LEU A 24 21.51 10.33 -18.67
N ARG A 25 21.78 9.03 -18.55
CA ARG A 25 23.14 8.47 -18.66
C ARG A 25 23.70 8.55 -20.10
N LEU A 26 22.87 8.29 -21.12
CA LEU A 26 23.26 8.38 -22.53
C LEU A 26 23.48 9.83 -22.98
N LEU A 27 22.62 10.76 -22.57
CA LEU A 27 22.78 12.19 -22.86
C LEU A 27 23.95 12.79 -22.08
N GLY A 28 24.15 12.42 -20.82
CA GLY A 28 25.26 12.92 -20.00
C GLY A 28 26.62 12.68 -20.66
N GLY A 29 26.88 11.44 -21.11
CA GLY A 29 28.12 11.12 -21.82
C GLY A 29 28.29 11.88 -23.14
N LYS A 30 27.20 12.13 -23.88
CA LYS A 30 27.25 12.90 -25.14
C LYS A 30 27.41 14.41 -24.89
N ALA A 31 26.76 14.95 -23.86
CA ALA A 31 26.84 16.35 -23.48
C ALA A 31 28.23 16.72 -22.95
N ASP A 32 28.88 15.85 -22.17
CA ASP A 32 30.24 16.05 -21.69
C ASP A 32 31.28 15.97 -22.82
N VAL A 33 31.12 15.02 -23.75
CA VAL A 33 31.98 14.92 -24.94
C VAL A 33 31.81 16.14 -25.85
N LEU A 34 30.57 16.61 -26.06
CA LEU A 34 30.30 17.79 -26.87
C LEU A 34 30.82 19.07 -26.20
N ARG A 35 30.72 19.19 -24.87
CA ARG A 35 31.37 20.25 -24.08
C ARG A 35 32.88 20.23 -24.25
N GLY A 36 33.49 19.05 -24.16
CA GLY A 36 34.93 18.87 -24.39
C GLY A 36 35.34 19.27 -25.80
N PHE A 37 34.55 18.90 -26.82
CA PHE A 37 34.84 19.17 -28.23
C PHE A 37 34.73 20.68 -28.55
N THR A 38 33.67 21.35 -28.11
CA THR A 38 33.53 22.80 -28.31
C THR A 38 34.60 23.58 -27.56
N LYS A 39 34.96 23.16 -26.33
CA LYS A 39 36.09 23.78 -25.61
C LYS A 39 37.40 23.61 -26.38
N ARG A 40 37.66 22.42 -26.94
CA ARG A 40 38.86 22.12 -27.74
C ARG A 40 38.89 22.89 -29.06
N CYS A 41 37.75 23.08 -29.71
CA CYS A 41 37.62 23.90 -30.91
C CYS A 41 37.79 25.40 -30.60
N ASN A 42 37.33 25.86 -29.43
CA ASN A 42 37.49 27.25 -29.00
C ASN A 42 38.93 27.56 -28.52
N GLU A 43 39.64 26.60 -27.90
CA GLU A 43 41.06 26.76 -27.50
C GLU A 43 42.03 26.70 -28.69
N ASN A 44 41.70 26.01 -29.79
CA ASN A 44 42.56 25.91 -30.99
C ASN A 44 42.35 27.05 -32.01
N TYR A 45 41.79 28.19 -31.60
CA TYR A 45 41.38 29.31 -32.47
C TYR A 45 42.52 30.06 -33.20
N GLN A 46 43.77 29.56 -33.17
CA GLN A 46 44.88 30.21 -33.88
C GLN A 46 45.07 29.77 -35.34
N VAL A 47 44.38 28.73 -35.82
CA VAL A 47 44.63 28.21 -37.18
C VAL A 47 43.37 27.60 -37.79
N THR A 48 42.43 28.41 -38.29
CA THR A 48 41.75 28.27 -39.62
C THR A 48 40.46 29.12 -39.75
N PRO A 49 40.09 29.57 -40.97
CA PRO A 49 38.99 30.49 -41.26
C PRO A 49 37.58 29.83 -41.23
N HIS A 50 37.22 29.13 -40.15
CA HIS A 50 35.96 28.37 -40.01
C HIS A 50 35.02 28.95 -38.93
N MET A 51 34.83 30.28 -38.91
CA MET A 51 33.92 30.96 -37.97
C MET A 51 32.48 30.41 -38.03
N ASP A 52 31.98 30.04 -39.21
CA ASP A 52 30.60 29.59 -39.39
C ASP A 52 30.34 28.21 -38.77
N ILE A 53 31.29 27.28 -38.88
CA ILE A 53 31.13 25.89 -38.41
C ILE A 53 31.11 25.84 -36.87
N GLY A 54 31.90 26.70 -36.21
CA GLY A 54 31.89 26.82 -34.75
C GLY A 54 30.56 27.34 -34.21
N MET A 55 29.91 28.26 -34.91
CA MET A 55 28.59 28.79 -34.53
C MET A 55 27.50 27.70 -34.60
N TYR A 56 27.46 26.91 -35.69
CA TYR A 56 26.51 25.78 -35.80
C TYR A 56 26.75 24.70 -34.74
N LEU A 57 28.01 24.37 -34.41
CA LEU A 57 28.33 23.43 -33.34
C LEU A 57 27.96 23.96 -31.95
N GLY A 58 28.05 25.27 -31.75
CA GLY A 58 27.59 25.96 -30.53
C GLY A 58 26.08 25.84 -30.33
N ASP A 59 25.30 26.07 -31.38
CA ASP A 59 23.83 25.96 -31.33
C ASP A 59 23.38 24.50 -31.04
N ILE A 60 23.99 23.53 -31.72
CA ILE A 60 23.74 22.10 -31.45
C ILE A 60 24.14 21.74 -30.00
N GLN A 61 25.25 22.29 -29.50
CA GLN A 61 25.65 22.11 -28.11
C GLN A 61 24.61 22.64 -27.14
N ASP A 62 24.16 23.88 -27.31
CA ASP A 62 23.18 24.49 -26.42
C ASP A 62 21.86 23.72 -26.43
N HIS A 63 21.42 23.23 -27.59
CA HIS A 63 20.27 22.34 -27.69
C HIS A 63 20.44 21.04 -26.90
N VAL A 64 21.59 20.38 -27.02
CA VAL A 64 21.89 19.12 -26.30
C VAL A 64 22.01 19.35 -24.79
N VAL A 65 22.68 20.42 -24.38
CA VAL A 65 22.86 20.80 -22.96
C VAL A 65 21.50 21.12 -22.33
N THR A 66 20.67 21.92 -23.01
CA THR A 66 19.33 22.26 -22.54
C THR A 66 18.44 21.01 -22.43
N MET A 67 18.52 20.09 -23.40
CA MET A 67 17.78 18.83 -23.36
C MET A 67 18.23 17.93 -22.21
N ALA A 68 19.54 17.90 -21.89
CA ALA A 68 20.07 17.18 -20.74
C ALA A 68 19.56 17.77 -19.40
N THR A 69 19.53 19.11 -19.28
CA THR A 69 18.97 19.79 -18.11
C THR A 69 17.48 19.51 -17.93
N ASN A 70 16.71 19.53 -19.02
CA ASN A 70 15.28 19.19 -18.99
C ASN A 70 15.04 17.74 -18.56
N LEU A 71 15.84 16.80 -19.06
CA LEU A 71 15.81 15.40 -18.61
C LEU A 71 16.08 15.24 -17.12
N GLY A 72 17.05 15.99 -16.57
CA GLY A 72 17.30 16.05 -15.14
C GLY A 72 16.12 16.57 -14.33
N HIS A 73 15.43 17.60 -14.83
CA HIS A 73 14.20 18.10 -14.21
C HIS A 73 13.08 17.05 -14.22
N PHE A 74 12.87 16.36 -15.34
CA PHE A 74 11.86 15.30 -15.43
C PHE A 74 12.15 14.12 -14.50
N GLU A 75 13.42 13.71 -14.36
CA GLU A 75 13.82 12.66 -13.41
C GLU A 75 13.44 13.04 -11.97
N LYS A 76 13.71 14.29 -11.59
CA LYS A 76 13.43 14.80 -10.25
C LYS A 76 11.92 14.86 -9.94
N ILE A 77 11.12 15.29 -10.91
CA ILE A 77 9.65 15.33 -10.80
C ILE A 77 9.10 13.90 -10.70
N LEU A 78 9.58 12.98 -11.56
CA LEU A 78 9.19 11.59 -11.55
C LEU A 78 9.54 10.89 -10.24
N SER A 79 10.72 11.19 -9.68
CA SER A 79 11.18 10.69 -8.39
C SER A 79 10.25 11.12 -7.24
N ARG A 80 9.84 12.40 -7.24
CA ARG A 80 8.86 12.91 -6.26
C ARG A 80 7.49 12.27 -6.43
N ALA A 81 7.01 12.14 -7.67
CA ALA A 81 5.74 11.49 -7.96
C ALA A 81 5.73 10.02 -7.50
N HIS A 82 6.83 9.30 -7.71
CA HIS A 82 7.01 7.93 -7.24
C HIS A 82 6.93 7.82 -5.70
N SER A 83 7.66 8.66 -4.96
CA SER A 83 7.61 8.67 -3.50
C SER A 83 6.24 9.04 -2.95
N ASN A 84 5.57 10.04 -3.54
CA ASN A 84 4.20 10.41 -3.15
C ASN A 84 3.18 9.31 -3.46
N TYR A 85 3.34 8.60 -4.58
CA TYR A 85 2.47 7.47 -4.92
C TYR A 85 2.65 6.30 -3.94
N LEU A 86 3.89 5.94 -3.60
CA LEU A 86 4.18 4.91 -2.59
C LEU A 86 3.60 5.27 -1.22
N ALA A 87 3.72 6.54 -0.80
CA ALA A 87 3.11 7.03 0.44
C ALA A 87 1.58 6.89 0.39
N THR A 88 0.95 7.28 -0.71
CA THR A 88 -0.49 7.14 -0.91
C THR A 88 -0.93 5.67 -0.90
N LEU A 89 -0.13 4.79 -1.52
CA LEU A 89 -0.38 3.35 -1.53
C LEU A 89 -0.30 2.75 -0.13
N SER A 90 0.72 3.15 0.64
CA SER A 90 0.91 2.74 2.03
C SER A 90 -0.28 3.18 2.89
N ILE A 91 -0.74 4.43 2.72
CA ILE A 91 -1.93 4.94 3.42
C ILE A 91 -3.17 4.11 3.05
N ASN A 92 -3.39 3.82 1.77
CA ASN A 92 -4.51 3.01 1.32
C ASN A 92 -4.44 1.57 1.86
N SER A 93 -3.24 0.98 1.95
CA SER A 93 -3.03 -0.35 2.54
C SER A 93 -3.27 -0.36 4.04
N ILE A 94 -2.87 0.70 4.76
CA ILE A 94 -3.15 0.86 6.19
C ILE A 94 -4.65 1.00 6.42
N SER A 95 -5.34 1.80 5.58
CA SER A 95 -6.79 1.94 5.61
C SER A 95 -7.50 0.59 5.39
N GLN A 96 -7.05 -0.21 4.41
CA GLN A 96 -7.58 -1.58 4.21
C GLN A 96 -7.33 -2.49 5.41
N GLY A 97 -6.17 -2.36 6.07
CA GLY A 97 -5.87 -3.07 7.32
C GLY A 97 -6.84 -2.70 8.45
N THR A 98 -7.19 -1.41 8.58
CA THR A 98 -8.15 -0.96 9.59
C THR A 98 -9.57 -1.46 9.32
N ASP A 99 -10.00 -1.51 8.06
CA ASP A 99 -11.32 -2.08 7.69
C ASP A 99 -11.36 -3.58 7.92
N MET A 100 -10.29 -4.30 7.57
CA MET A 100 -10.17 -5.73 7.84
C MET A 100 -10.19 -6.03 9.34
N ASN A 101 -9.50 -5.21 10.15
CA ASN A 101 -9.54 -5.33 11.61
C ASN A 101 -10.96 -5.09 12.15
N ARG A 102 -11.70 -4.13 11.57
CA ARG A 102 -13.10 -3.87 11.94
C ARG A 102 -14.02 -5.03 11.59
N VAL A 103 -13.82 -5.69 10.45
CA VAL A 103 -14.60 -6.89 10.07
C VAL A 103 -14.24 -8.07 10.96
N LEU A 104 -12.95 -8.30 11.20
CA LEU A 104 -12.47 -9.37 12.08
C LEU A 104 -13.03 -9.21 13.50
N SER A 105 -13.01 -7.99 14.04
CA SER A 105 -13.59 -7.68 15.35
C SER A 105 -15.08 -8.09 15.44
N LYS A 106 -15.87 -7.88 14.39
CA LYS A 106 -17.27 -8.35 14.33
C LYS A 106 -17.38 -9.87 14.31
N ILE A 107 -16.52 -10.57 13.58
CA ILE A 107 -16.51 -12.04 13.53
C ILE A 107 -16.09 -12.61 14.89
N THR A 108 -15.06 -12.06 15.52
CA THR A 108 -14.60 -12.45 16.85
C THR A 108 -15.69 -12.21 17.91
N MET A 109 -16.48 -11.14 17.79
CA MET A 109 -17.65 -10.91 18.64
C MET A 109 -18.70 -12.02 18.51
N LEU A 110 -18.99 -12.48 17.29
CA LEU A 110 -19.90 -13.61 17.10
C LEU A 110 -19.31 -14.91 17.69
N GLY A 111 -18.01 -15.15 17.48
CA GLY A 111 -17.31 -16.30 18.03
C GLY A 111 -17.32 -16.36 19.56
N SER A 112 -17.09 -15.24 20.24
CA SER A 112 -17.09 -15.20 21.72
C SER A 112 -18.46 -15.45 22.34
N ILE A 113 -19.54 -15.20 21.62
CA ILE A 113 -20.92 -15.52 22.03
C ILE A 113 -21.21 -17.02 21.75
N LEU A 114 -20.80 -17.54 20.60
CA LEU A 114 -21.06 -18.92 20.20
C LEU A 114 -20.31 -19.95 21.04
N VAL A 115 -19.09 -19.67 21.51
CA VAL A 115 -18.28 -20.60 22.33
C VAL A 115 -18.99 -21.04 23.63
N PRO A 116 -19.46 -20.13 24.52
CA PRO A 116 -20.16 -20.53 25.73
C PRO A 116 -21.54 -21.13 25.46
N LEU A 117 -22.25 -20.65 24.42
CA LEU A 117 -23.52 -21.26 23.97
C LEU A 117 -23.33 -22.73 23.57
N ASN A 118 -22.29 -23.03 22.78
CA ASN A 118 -21.96 -24.38 22.36
C ASN A 118 -21.50 -25.26 23.54
N LEU A 119 -20.75 -24.70 24.49
CA LEU A 119 -20.32 -25.45 25.68
C LEU A 119 -21.53 -25.88 26.53
N VAL A 120 -22.48 -24.97 26.77
CA VAL A 120 -23.69 -25.27 27.55
C VAL A 120 -24.59 -26.26 26.79
N SER A 121 -24.85 -26.02 25.50
CA SER A 121 -25.63 -26.97 24.68
C SER A 121 -24.95 -28.33 24.54
N GLY A 122 -23.63 -28.39 24.54
CA GLY A 122 -22.86 -29.63 24.48
C GLY A 122 -22.98 -30.45 25.78
N VAL A 123 -22.78 -29.81 26.93
CA VAL A 123 -22.86 -30.48 28.24
C VAL A 123 -24.26 -31.00 28.54
N PHE A 124 -25.30 -30.24 28.19
CA PHE A 124 -26.70 -30.66 28.38
C PHE A 124 -27.28 -31.48 27.23
N GLY A 125 -26.62 -31.50 26.07
CA GLY A 125 -26.98 -32.34 24.92
C GLY A 125 -26.34 -33.72 24.94
N MET A 126 -25.35 -33.94 25.81
CA MET A 126 -24.83 -35.27 26.10
C MET A 126 -25.88 -36.08 26.86
N ASN A 127 -26.08 -37.35 26.47
CA ASN A 127 -27.05 -38.28 27.04
C ASN A 127 -26.64 -38.74 28.45
N VAL A 128 -26.50 -37.77 29.37
CA VAL A 128 -26.16 -37.93 30.78
C VAL A 128 -27.37 -37.47 31.58
N HIS A 129 -27.80 -38.31 32.52
CA HIS A 129 -28.92 -38.08 33.42
C HIS A 129 -28.76 -36.73 34.12
N VAL A 130 -29.61 -35.76 33.78
CA VAL A 130 -29.59 -34.45 34.43
C VAL A 130 -30.00 -34.65 35.89
N PRO A 131 -29.38 -33.96 36.87
CA PRO A 131 -29.66 -34.18 38.30
C PRO A 131 -31.11 -33.85 38.75
N PHE A 132 -31.98 -33.44 37.82
CA PHE A 132 -33.40 -33.12 38.04
C PHE A 132 -34.39 -34.04 37.29
N GLU A 133 -33.95 -35.18 36.76
CA GLU A 133 -34.79 -36.07 35.94
C GLU A 133 -35.97 -36.72 36.70
N THR A 134 -35.94 -36.73 38.03
CA THR A 134 -36.93 -37.44 38.87
C THR A 134 -38.18 -36.63 39.21
N VAL A 135 -38.29 -35.37 38.77
CA VAL A 135 -39.47 -34.53 39.00
C VAL A 135 -40.23 -34.42 37.67
N GLY A 136 -41.47 -34.87 37.61
CA GLY A 136 -42.34 -34.84 36.41
C GLY A 136 -42.77 -33.44 35.96
N ASN A 137 -41.89 -32.44 36.08
CA ASN A 137 -42.14 -31.04 35.85
C ASN A 137 -41.07 -30.48 34.92
N LEU A 138 -41.46 -29.81 33.83
CA LEU A 138 -40.53 -29.22 32.83
C LEU A 138 -39.78 -27.97 33.35
N GLY A 139 -39.96 -27.60 34.63
CA GLY A 139 -39.30 -26.45 35.26
C GLY A 139 -37.77 -26.40 35.15
N PRO A 140 -37.03 -27.51 35.30
CA PRO A 140 -35.57 -27.53 35.18
C PRO A 140 -35.09 -27.19 33.76
N PHE A 141 -35.83 -27.60 32.74
CA PHE A 141 -35.53 -27.30 31.34
C PHE A 141 -35.69 -25.79 31.05
N PHE A 142 -36.78 -25.19 31.51
CA PHE A 142 -36.98 -23.73 31.41
C PHE A 142 -35.96 -22.94 32.26
N GLY A 143 -35.51 -23.49 33.39
CA GLY A 143 -34.44 -22.89 34.20
C GLY A 143 -33.09 -22.85 33.49
N ILE A 144 -32.70 -23.92 32.78
CA ILE A 144 -31.46 -23.97 32.00
C ILE A 144 -31.51 -22.99 30.81
N ILE A 145 -32.66 -22.92 30.11
CA ILE A 145 -32.87 -21.94 29.04
C ILE A 145 -32.80 -20.51 29.59
N GLY A 146 -33.43 -20.26 30.73
CA GLY A 146 -33.36 -18.97 31.42
C GLY A 146 -31.93 -18.59 31.80
N PHE A 147 -31.15 -19.53 32.32
CA PHE A 147 -29.74 -19.32 32.65
C PHE A 147 -28.89 -19.05 31.41
N MET A 148 -29.08 -19.79 30.31
CA MET A 148 -28.41 -19.51 29.02
C MET A 148 -28.74 -18.12 28.49
N ALA A 149 -30.01 -17.73 28.54
CA ALA A 149 -30.46 -16.41 28.08
C ALA A 149 -29.83 -15.29 28.92
N VAL A 150 -29.82 -15.43 30.24
CA VAL A 150 -29.16 -14.47 31.15
C VAL A 150 -27.66 -14.40 30.90
N LEU A 151 -26.99 -15.53 30.72
CA LEU A 151 -25.55 -15.59 30.44
C LEU A 151 -25.21 -14.94 29.08
N CYS A 152 -26.02 -15.18 28.05
CA CYS A 152 -25.90 -14.48 26.76
C CYS A 152 -26.10 -12.97 26.89
N ILE A 153 -27.15 -12.53 27.60
CA ILE A 153 -27.42 -11.11 27.83
C ILE A 153 -26.28 -10.47 28.61
N LEU A 154 -25.71 -11.16 29.61
CA LEU A 154 -24.59 -10.67 30.41
C LEU A 154 -23.32 -10.53 29.56
N LEU A 155 -23.00 -11.52 28.72
CA LEU A 155 -21.87 -11.44 27.78
C LEU A 155 -22.03 -10.33 26.75
N ILE A 156 -23.24 -10.15 26.19
CA ILE A 156 -23.55 -9.06 25.27
C ILE A 156 -23.44 -7.70 25.99
N THR A 157 -23.96 -7.60 27.21
CA THR A 157 -23.92 -6.36 28.00
C THR A 157 -22.49 -6.01 28.38
N VAL A 158 -21.68 -6.98 28.82
CA VAL A 158 -20.26 -6.78 29.08
C VAL A 158 -19.50 -6.41 27.82
N ALA A 159 -19.76 -7.07 26.67
CA ALA A 159 -19.13 -6.71 25.40
C ALA A 159 -19.48 -5.29 24.95
N ARG A 160 -20.75 -4.87 25.10
CA ARG A 160 -21.19 -3.50 24.82
C ARG A 160 -20.62 -2.48 25.81
N TRP A 161 -20.53 -2.85 27.08
CA TRP A 161 -20.11 -1.94 28.15
C TRP A 161 -18.60 -1.76 28.16
N LYS A 162 -17.84 -2.83 27.88
CA LYS A 162 -16.39 -2.73 27.79
C LYS A 162 -15.95 -1.88 26.61
N ARG A 163 -16.72 -1.71 25.51
CA ARG A 163 -16.27 -0.97 24.31
C ARG A 163 -14.81 -1.31 23.99
N TRP A 164 -14.47 -2.60 24.00
CA TRP A 164 -13.16 -3.01 23.50
C TRP A 164 -13.24 -2.93 21.98
N ILE A 165 -12.87 -1.72 21.52
CA ILE A 165 -12.93 -1.09 20.19
C ILE A 165 -14.29 -0.50 19.79
#